data_AF-A0AAD6ZG83-F1
#
_entry.id   AF-A0AAD6ZG83-F1
#
_cell.length_a   1.000
_cell.length_b   1.000
_cell.length_c   1.000
_cell.angle_alpha   90.00
_cell.angle_beta   90.00
_cell.angle_gamma   90.00
#
_symmetry.space_group_name_H-M   'P 1'
#
loop_
_entity.id
_entity.type
_entity.pdbx_description
1 polymer ?
#
loop_
_entity_poly.entity_id
_entity_poly.type
_entity_poly.pdbx_seq_one_letter_code
_entity_poly.pdbx_strand_id
1 'polypeptide(L)'
;MPPLHRSSRGKTSSQPVSSTPLAKSKKARKETKKSSKAKAVKPAVSTTNLPSTSSLLENSRQTTDEWYKAAHTKQGYANYVKSGKKWLEDWTSEGRLEDEISEDAFDVITGQTPLALRALTAYKCEHLEQSFASAEGLRSAFKDYFERVCGCQGDFWKYNPHTKKWEGNPVFESGFRTYYESLKNRHNRTGTATQALPMVPADLKIIMEYLDSAEAVKYFTKTQRLYFKAFVTTAFTLWTRNGELVNLQFKDIKLDLRSRTEIPYHEFSLIFRKTNKDPTKVQKYMVQIDTSHPEIDCYTHVYRFLWADRKWSLKAVNWWGGWSSNENVGTLMRYLLDELMAYEEGFSDIMMEDRVIDRHETFMGEDEAAPISKADLLKFETTILAKIQGVVSGTGASLSGASSGANLTVPAMTLQSGPTLNDVPAAPSSPPSSGSNPTPLSPPAYTPRPSRIPETTSLDDALTYWNHGAPAKGLDVPLKDWATLFKSSDHKSEAVKFDNIRFVCEEFRIHCNGDFAAFEEKIPGLRQRFTMLMKAVRAERKLRGDTKARNSKK
;
A
#
# COMPACT_ATOMS: atom_id res chain seq x y z
N MET A 1 47.25 -26.22 19.61
CA MET A 1 45.84 -25.78 19.42
C MET A 1 45.73 -25.17 18.04
N PRO A 2 45.34 -26.00 17.06
CA PRO A 2 44.03 -25.91 16.39
C PRO A 2 43.44 -27.33 16.12
N PRO A 3 42.54 -27.56 15.16
CA PRO A 3 41.09 -27.72 15.29
C PRO A 3 40.60 -29.19 15.27
N LEU A 4 39.42 -29.45 15.88
CA LEU A 4 38.75 -30.74 15.84
C LEU A 4 37.78 -30.85 14.64
N HIS A 5 38.09 -31.80 13.76
CA HIS A 5 37.28 -32.23 12.62
C HIS A 5 35.97 -32.88 13.05
N ARG A 6 34.89 -32.50 12.37
CA ARG A 6 33.54 -33.06 12.50
C ARG A 6 33.41 -34.29 11.60
N SER A 7 33.30 -35.47 12.21
CA SER A 7 33.08 -36.75 11.50
C SER A 7 31.64 -36.86 11.00
N SER A 8 31.50 -37.15 9.71
CA SER A 8 30.27 -37.62 9.08
C SER A 8 29.99 -39.07 9.49
N ARG A 9 28.72 -39.41 9.72
CA ARG A 9 28.24 -40.79 9.77
C ARG A 9 26.99 -40.89 8.91
N GLY A 10 27.12 -41.59 7.79
CA GLY A 10 26.00 -42.08 7.00
C GLY A 10 25.34 -43.27 7.69
N LYS A 11 24.03 -43.39 7.52
CA LYS A 11 23.29 -44.64 7.68
C LYS A 11 22.20 -44.71 6.61
N THR A 12 22.41 -45.65 5.68
CA THR A 12 21.41 -46.30 4.86
C THR A 12 20.63 -47.30 5.73
N SER A 13 19.31 -47.43 5.54
CA SER A 13 18.60 -48.72 5.43
C SER A 13 17.09 -48.54 5.21
N SER A 14 16.63 -49.06 4.07
CA SER A 14 15.42 -49.88 3.83
C SER A 14 14.08 -49.63 4.57
N GLN A 15 13.03 -49.55 3.76
CA GLN A 15 11.60 -49.56 4.09
C GLN A 15 11.10 -50.86 4.78
N PRO A 16 9.81 -50.94 5.19
CA PRO A 16 8.76 -51.33 4.25
C PRO A 16 7.44 -50.54 4.33
N VAL A 17 6.76 -50.52 3.19
CA VAL A 17 5.42 -49.96 2.93
C VAL A 17 4.35 -50.85 3.56
N SER A 18 3.45 -50.30 4.39
CA SER A 18 2.17 -50.95 4.73
C SER A 18 1.00 -50.08 4.28
N SER A 19 0.27 -50.59 3.30
CA SER A 19 -1.01 -50.10 2.81
C SER A 19 -2.17 -50.53 3.72
N THR A 20 -3.04 -49.60 4.12
CA THR A 20 -4.43 -49.89 4.51
C THR A 20 -5.26 -48.58 4.50
N PRO A 21 -6.61 -48.64 4.37
CA PRO A 21 -7.36 -47.72 3.53
C PRO A 21 -8.11 -46.65 4.34
N LEU A 22 -8.20 -45.45 3.77
CA LEU A 22 -9.00 -44.38 4.34
C LEU A 22 -10.51 -44.68 4.20
N ALA A 23 -11.16 -44.97 5.32
CA ALA A 23 -12.61 -45.03 5.44
C ALA A 23 -13.22 -43.64 5.20
N LYS A 24 -14.13 -43.55 4.23
CA LYS A 24 -14.90 -42.34 3.89
C LYS A 24 -15.98 -42.10 4.95
N SER A 25 -15.77 -41.13 5.84
CA SER A 25 -16.83 -40.59 6.71
C SER A 25 -17.72 -39.62 5.92
N LYS A 26 -18.95 -40.05 5.62
CA LYS A 26 -20.01 -39.22 5.02
C LYS A 26 -20.50 -38.20 6.06
N LYS A 27 -20.13 -36.93 5.90
CA LYS A 27 -20.75 -35.82 6.62
C LYS A 27 -21.89 -35.26 5.77
N ALA A 28 -23.13 -35.65 6.09
CA ALA A 28 -24.33 -35.01 5.57
C ALA A 28 -24.40 -33.57 6.09
N ARG A 29 -24.34 -32.58 5.19
CA ARG A 29 -24.46 -31.16 5.53
C ARG A 29 -25.87 -30.69 5.18
N LYS A 30 -26.60 -30.34 6.23
CA LYS A 30 -27.94 -29.73 6.23
C LYS A 30 -27.91 -28.44 5.39
N GLU A 31 -28.72 -28.41 4.34
CA GLU A 31 -28.95 -27.22 3.51
C GLU A 31 -29.70 -26.15 4.33
N THR A 32 -29.04 -25.04 4.62
CA THR A 32 -29.70 -23.83 5.08
C THR A 32 -30.27 -23.09 3.87
N LYS A 33 -31.57 -23.27 3.63
CA LYS A 33 -32.35 -22.46 2.68
C LYS A 33 -32.30 -20.99 3.11
N LYS A 34 -31.60 -20.17 2.33
CA LYS A 34 -31.72 -18.70 2.38
C LYS A 34 -33.06 -18.32 1.75
N SER A 35 -34.07 -18.12 2.59
CA SER A 35 -35.32 -17.49 2.18
C SER A 35 -35.08 -16.00 1.93
N SER A 36 -35.38 -15.56 0.72
CA SER A 36 -35.48 -14.17 0.31
C SER A 36 -36.62 -13.51 1.09
N LYS A 37 -36.26 -12.63 2.04
CA LYS A 37 -37.23 -11.89 2.83
C LYS A 37 -37.77 -10.72 1.99
N ALA A 38 -38.92 -10.93 1.36
CA ALA A 38 -39.74 -9.85 0.81
C ALA A 38 -40.12 -8.88 1.92
N LYS A 39 -40.02 -7.58 1.63
CA LYS A 39 -40.28 -6.48 2.55
C LYS A 39 -41.80 -6.33 2.72
N ALA A 40 -42.37 -7.10 3.65
CA ALA A 40 -43.77 -6.99 4.02
C ALA A 40 -44.01 -5.69 4.80
N VAL A 41 -45.02 -4.94 4.37
CA VAL A 41 -45.56 -3.75 5.04
C VAL A 41 -46.02 -4.14 6.46
N LYS A 42 -45.57 -3.39 7.47
CA LYS A 42 -45.93 -3.62 8.88
C LYS A 42 -47.44 -3.38 9.08
N PRO A 43 -48.20 -4.34 9.62
CA PRO A 43 -49.56 -4.05 10.09
C PRO A 43 -49.49 -3.24 11.38
N ALA A 44 -50.51 -2.41 11.60
CA ALA A 44 -50.68 -1.60 12.80
C ALA A 44 -50.68 -2.48 14.05
N VAL A 45 -49.88 -2.08 15.05
CA VAL A 45 -49.71 -2.78 16.33
C VAL A 45 -50.99 -2.68 17.15
N SER A 46 -51.66 -3.81 17.36
CA SER A 46 -52.71 -3.95 18.37
C SER A 46 -52.08 -3.98 19.77
N THR A 47 -52.62 -3.17 20.67
CA THR A 47 -52.08 -2.80 21.99
C THR A 47 -52.38 -3.80 23.11
N THR A 48 -52.67 -5.07 22.84
CA THR A 48 -53.32 -5.94 23.85
C THR A 48 -52.50 -7.08 24.46
N ASN A 49 -51.19 -7.21 24.19
CA ASN A 49 -50.36 -8.19 24.94
C ASN A 49 -48.97 -7.62 25.24
N LEU A 50 -48.82 -7.04 26.44
CA LEU A 50 -47.50 -6.72 26.97
C LEU A 50 -46.71 -8.03 27.18
N PRO A 51 -45.47 -8.14 26.70
CA PRO A 51 -44.65 -9.33 26.89
C PRO A 51 -44.37 -9.55 28.39
N SER A 52 -44.40 -10.81 28.83
CA SER A 52 -44.05 -11.16 30.20
C SER A 52 -42.59 -10.78 30.52
N THR A 53 -42.29 -10.51 31.79
CA THR A 53 -40.92 -10.25 32.26
C THR A 53 -39.97 -11.40 31.89
N SER A 54 -40.43 -12.65 31.95
CA SER A 54 -39.65 -13.82 31.53
C SER A 54 -39.29 -13.78 30.04
N SER A 55 -40.23 -13.37 29.18
CA SER A 55 -40.00 -13.21 27.73
C SER A 55 -39.01 -12.09 27.44
N LEU A 56 -39.11 -10.97 28.16
CA LEU A 56 -38.16 -9.87 28.04
C LEU A 56 -36.74 -10.26 28.49
N LEU A 57 -36.61 -10.98 29.59
CA LEU A 57 -35.31 -11.47 30.08
C LEU A 57 -34.69 -12.50 29.12
N GLU A 58 -35.49 -13.40 28.56
CA GLU A 58 -35.01 -14.38 27.57
C GLU A 58 -34.58 -13.69 26.26
N ASN A 59 -35.34 -12.71 25.76
CA ASN A 59 -34.95 -11.91 24.60
C ASN A 59 -33.65 -11.11 24.87
N SER A 60 -33.50 -10.57 26.07
CA SER A 60 -32.27 -9.89 26.50
C SER A 60 -31.09 -10.86 26.52
N ARG A 61 -31.28 -12.09 27.01
CA ARG A 61 -30.26 -13.13 27.01
C ARG A 61 -29.87 -13.54 25.60
N GLN A 62 -30.84 -13.77 24.71
CA GLN A 62 -30.58 -14.11 23.31
C GLN A 62 -29.85 -13.01 22.56
N THR A 63 -30.28 -11.75 22.75
CA THR A 63 -29.60 -10.59 22.15
C THR A 63 -28.17 -10.46 22.68
N THR A 64 -27.98 -10.61 23.99
CA THR A 64 -26.65 -10.60 24.60
C THR A 64 -25.81 -11.73 24.02
N ASP A 65 -26.35 -12.94 23.90
CA ASP A 65 -25.61 -14.04 23.30
C ASP A 65 -25.26 -13.75 21.84
N GLU A 66 -26.20 -13.34 21.00
CA GLU A 66 -25.96 -13.04 19.58
C GLU A 66 -24.92 -11.94 19.35
N TRP A 67 -24.93 -10.87 20.16
CA TRP A 67 -24.18 -9.64 19.88
C TRP A 67 -22.97 -9.41 20.78
N TYR A 68 -22.89 -10.01 21.97
CA TYR A 68 -21.81 -9.76 22.93
C TYR A 68 -20.46 -10.32 22.45
N LYS A 69 -20.46 -11.45 21.72
CA LYS A 69 -19.24 -12.07 21.19
C LYS A 69 -19.43 -12.56 19.76
N ALA A 70 -18.44 -12.30 18.93
CA ALA A 70 -18.40 -12.82 17.57
C ALA A 70 -18.44 -14.36 17.57
N ALA A 71 -19.15 -14.95 16.60
CA ALA A 71 -19.33 -16.40 16.50
C ALA A 71 -18.00 -17.18 16.48
N HIS A 72 -16.97 -16.63 15.83
CA HIS A 72 -15.64 -17.23 15.79
C HIS A 72 -14.98 -17.30 17.18
N THR A 73 -15.16 -16.26 18.00
CA THR A 73 -14.61 -16.20 19.37
C THR A 73 -15.27 -17.24 20.26
N LYS A 74 -16.61 -17.38 20.17
CA LYS A 74 -17.35 -18.41 20.90
C LYS A 74 -16.86 -19.81 20.56
N GLN A 75 -16.68 -20.09 19.26
CA GLN A 75 -16.15 -21.37 18.80
C GLN A 75 -14.72 -21.60 19.28
N GLY A 76 -13.88 -20.56 19.25
CA GLY A 76 -12.52 -20.60 19.79
C GLY A 76 -12.50 -20.95 21.27
N TYR A 77 -13.35 -20.31 22.08
CA TYR A 77 -13.44 -20.56 23.53
C TYR A 77 -13.92 -21.98 23.82
N ALA A 78 -14.96 -22.44 23.12
CA ALA A 78 -15.43 -23.82 23.22
C ALA A 78 -14.33 -24.84 22.89
N ASN A 79 -13.48 -24.56 21.89
CA ASN A 79 -12.36 -25.43 21.55
C ASN A 79 -11.27 -25.44 22.64
N TYR A 80 -10.96 -24.30 23.27
CA TYR A 80 -10.02 -24.23 24.38
C TYR A 80 -10.51 -25.04 25.58
N VAL A 81 -11.77 -24.85 25.99
CA VAL A 81 -12.38 -25.60 27.09
C VAL A 81 -12.40 -27.09 26.79
N LYS A 82 -12.84 -27.48 25.59
CA LYS A 82 -12.85 -28.89 25.16
C LYS A 82 -11.45 -29.50 25.20
N SER A 83 -10.44 -28.78 24.70
CA SER A 83 -9.05 -29.25 24.76
C SER A 83 -8.53 -29.34 26.19
N GLY A 84 -8.94 -28.45 27.08
CA GLY A 84 -8.53 -28.47 28.49
C GLY A 84 -9.15 -29.63 29.25
N LYS A 85 -10.45 -29.89 29.06
CA LYS A 85 -11.14 -31.05 29.64
C LYS A 85 -10.54 -32.37 29.17
N LYS A 86 -10.32 -32.51 27.86
CA LYS A 86 -9.67 -33.70 27.31
C LYS A 86 -8.28 -33.92 27.92
N TRP A 87 -7.50 -32.85 28.06
CA TRP A 87 -6.18 -32.93 28.70
C TRP A 87 -6.28 -33.45 30.15
N LEU A 88 -7.28 -32.98 30.91
CA LEU A 88 -7.49 -33.40 32.30
C LEU A 88 -7.90 -34.89 32.38
N GLU A 89 -8.80 -35.33 31.50
CA GLU A 89 -9.21 -36.74 31.36
C GLU A 89 -8.01 -37.65 31.01
N ASP A 90 -7.25 -37.28 29.96
CA ASP A 90 -6.06 -38.02 29.53
C ASP A 90 -5.05 -38.12 30.70
N TRP A 91 -4.78 -37.01 31.41
CA TRP A 91 -3.81 -36.98 32.51
C TRP A 91 -4.25 -37.75 33.75
N THR A 92 -5.55 -37.78 34.03
CA THR A 92 -6.10 -38.55 35.16
C THR A 92 -6.01 -40.04 34.84
N SER A 93 -6.33 -40.43 33.60
CA SER A 93 -6.22 -41.82 33.15
C SER A 93 -4.78 -42.35 33.18
N GLU A 94 -3.79 -41.47 33.00
CA GLU A 94 -2.36 -41.79 33.07
C GLU A 94 -1.79 -41.73 34.50
N GLY A 95 -2.58 -41.36 35.52
CA GLY A 95 -2.11 -41.24 36.90
C GLY A 95 -1.03 -40.16 37.09
N ARG A 96 -1.04 -39.11 36.26
CA ARG A 96 -0.05 -38.03 36.32
C ARG A 96 -0.45 -36.85 37.19
N LEU A 97 -1.73 -36.78 37.55
CA LEU A 97 -2.25 -35.75 38.44
C LEU A 97 -2.02 -36.18 39.89
N GLU A 98 -1.72 -35.20 40.74
CA GLU A 98 -1.73 -35.42 42.19
C GLU A 98 -3.14 -35.84 42.61
N ASP A 99 -3.23 -36.69 43.64
CA ASP A 99 -4.48 -37.29 44.14
C ASP A 99 -5.57 -36.25 44.50
N GLU A 100 -5.20 -34.97 44.59
CA GLU A 100 -6.09 -33.85 44.91
C GLU A 100 -6.88 -33.30 43.71
N ILE A 101 -6.49 -33.58 42.46
CA ILE A 101 -7.16 -33.02 41.28
C ILE A 101 -8.09 -34.07 40.65
N SER A 102 -9.39 -33.83 40.73
CA SER A 102 -10.43 -34.69 40.12
C SER A 102 -10.48 -34.57 38.59
N GLU A 103 -10.91 -35.63 37.91
CA GLU A 103 -11.12 -35.67 36.45
C GLU A 103 -12.15 -34.63 35.96
N ASP A 104 -13.08 -34.26 36.83
CA ASP A 104 -14.17 -33.31 36.58
C ASP A 104 -13.88 -31.93 37.19
N ALA A 105 -12.63 -31.61 37.55
CA ALA A 105 -12.27 -30.38 38.26
C ALA A 105 -12.67 -29.08 37.54
N PHE A 106 -12.93 -29.11 36.22
CA PHE A 106 -13.46 -27.96 35.47
C PHE A 106 -14.98 -27.87 35.46
N ASP A 107 -15.69 -28.96 35.71
CA ASP A 107 -17.16 -29.02 35.72
C ASP A 107 -17.74 -28.91 37.13
N VAL A 108 -17.10 -29.58 38.09
CA VAL A 108 -17.41 -29.47 39.51
C VAL A 108 -16.41 -28.52 40.15
N ILE A 109 -16.84 -27.28 40.34
CA ILE A 109 -16.00 -26.21 40.85
C ILE A 109 -15.64 -26.47 42.31
N THR A 110 -14.37 -26.76 42.56
CA THR A 110 -13.79 -27.03 43.89
C THR A 110 -12.61 -26.11 44.16
N GLY A 111 -12.02 -26.20 45.36
CA GLY A 111 -10.79 -25.46 45.70
C GLY A 111 -9.59 -25.82 44.80
N GLN A 112 -9.65 -26.95 44.11
CA GLN A 112 -8.57 -27.47 43.26
C GLN A 112 -8.70 -27.07 41.79
N THR A 113 -9.85 -26.52 41.38
CA THR A 113 -10.07 -26.03 40.01
C THR A 113 -9.01 -25.01 39.55
N PRO A 114 -8.59 -24.02 40.37
CA PRO A 114 -7.49 -23.12 39.98
C PRO A 114 -6.15 -23.82 39.78
N LEU A 115 -5.85 -24.83 40.59
CA LEU A 115 -4.62 -25.62 40.49
C LEU A 115 -4.60 -26.42 39.17
N ALA A 116 -5.71 -27.08 38.83
CA ALA A 116 -5.88 -27.76 37.55
C ALA A 116 -5.71 -26.80 36.35
N LEU A 117 -6.28 -25.58 36.44
CA LEU A 117 -6.14 -24.57 35.39
C LEU A 117 -4.70 -24.07 35.25
N ARG A 118 -4.00 -23.89 36.38
CA ARG A 118 -2.58 -23.52 36.41
C ARG A 118 -1.72 -24.61 35.78
N ALA A 119 -1.94 -25.87 36.15
CA ALA A 119 -1.23 -27.03 35.59
C ALA A 119 -1.44 -27.15 34.08
N LEU A 120 -2.68 -27.01 33.59
CA LEU A 120 -2.99 -26.99 32.15
C LEU A 120 -2.24 -25.87 31.43
N THR A 121 -2.23 -24.66 32.01
CA THR A 121 -1.58 -23.49 31.42
C THR A 121 -0.06 -23.69 31.36
N ALA A 122 0.53 -24.23 32.43
CA ALA A 122 1.95 -24.55 32.50
C ALA A 122 2.34 -25.63 31.48
N TYR A 123 1.58 -26.72 31.39
CA TYR A 123 1.80 -27.76 30.39
C TYR A 123 1.78 -27.18 28.96
N LYS A 124 0.79 -26.34 28.64
CA LYS A 124 0.69 -25.73 27.31
C LYS A 124 1.84 -24.76 27.02
N CYS A 125 2.22 -23.91 27.97
CA CYS A 125 3.17 -22.81 27.72
C CYS A 125 4.64 -23.16 27.99
N GLU A 126 4.90 -24.16 28.83
CA GLU A 126 6.26 -24.55 29.21
C GLU A 126 6.65 -25.88 28.58
N HIS A 127 5.77 -26.88 28.61
CA HIS A 127 6.09 -28.20 28.04
C HIS A 127 5.87 -28.26 26.53
N LEU A 128 4.78 -27.68 26.02
CA LEU A 128 4.50 -27.62 24.58
C LEU A 128 5.03 -26.33 23.91
N GLU A 129 5.75 -25.49 24.65
CA GLU A 129 6.36 -24.23 24.16
C GLU A 129 5.39 -23.29 23.43
N GLN A 130 4.11 -23.31 23.82
CA GLN A 130 3.14 -22.41 23.20
C GLN A 130 3.33 -20.96 23.64
N SER A 131 2.94 -20.02 22.77
CA SER A 131 3.08 -18.59 23.04
C SER A 131 2.12 -18.10 24.13
N PHE A 132 2.39 -16.91 24.66
CA PHE A 132 1.51 -16.25 25.64
C PHE A 132 0.07 -16.07 25.14
N ALA A 133 -0.15 -15.97 23.82
CA ALA A 133 -1.48 -15.91 23.24
C ALA A 133 -2.32 -17.17 23.55
N SER A 134 -1.71 -18.34 23.68
CA SER A 134 -2.39 -19.55 24.14
C SER A 134 -2.83 -19.44 25.59
N ALA A 135 -1.99 -18.91 26.47
CA ALA A 135 -2.33 -18.68 27.88
C ALA A 135 -3.49 -17.70 28.01
N GLU A 136 -3.46 -16.60 27.25
CA GLU A 136 -4.53 -15.60 27.22
C GLU A 136 -5.84 -16.19 26.67
N GLY A 137 -5.75 -17.01 25.62
CA GLY A 137 -6.88 -17.74 25.06
C GLY A 137 -7.51 -18.71 26.07
N LEU A 138 -6.69 -19.52 26.75
CA LEU A 138 -7.13 -20.43 27.82
C LEU A 138 -7.80 -19.67 28.96
N ARG A 139 -7.13 -18.65 29.51
CA ARG A 139 -7.67 -17.83 30.61
C ARG A 139 -9.01 -17.22 30.25
N SER A 140 -9.13 -16.65 29.05
CA SER A 140 -10.36 -15.98 28.60
C SER A 140 -11.50 -16.96 28.31
N ALA A 141 -11.16 -18.13 27.75
CA ALA A 141 -12.12 -19.19 27.48
C ALA A 141 -12.67 -19.81 28.77
N PHE A 142 -11.80 -20.13 29.74
CA PHE A 142 -12.22 -20.67 31.03
C PHE A 142 -12.93 -19.62 31.89
N LYS A 143 -12.54 -18.33 31.83
CA LYS A 143 -13.29 -17.25 32.50
C LYS A 143 -14.75 -17.25 32.04
N ASP A 144 -14.97 -17.24 30.72
CA ASP A 144 -16.32 -17.25 30.13
C ASP A 144 -17.07 -18.56 30.40
N TYR A 145 -16.36 -19.69 30.39
CA TYR A 145 -16.93 -21.00 30.70
C TYR A 145 -17.48 -21.06 32.12
N PHE A 146 -16.67 -20.68 33.11
CA PHE A 146 -17.09 -20.69 34.51
C PHE A 146 -18.24 -19.70 34.77
N GLU A 147 -18.22 -18.52 34.14
CA GLU A 147 -19.32 -17.54 34.25
C GLU A 147 -20.64 -18.07 33.69
N ARG A 148 -20.62 -18.65 32.48
CA ARG A 148 -21.85 -19.01 31.75
C ARG A 148 -22.39 -20.39 32.09
N VAL A 149 -21.50 -21.36 32.33
CA VAL A 149 -21.85 -22.77 32.51
C VAL A 149 -21.91 -23.14 33.99
N CYS A 150 -20.91 -22.71 34.77
CA CYS A 150 -20.83 -23.03 36.19
C CYS A 150 -21.50 -21.97 37.09
N GLY A 151 -21.91 -20.83 36.53
CA GLY A 151 -22.53 -19.73 37.28
C GLY A 151 -21.57 -18.98 38.20
N CYS A 152 -20.26 -19.10 37.99
CA CYS A 152 -19.22 -18.42 38.77
C CYS A 152 -19.16 -16.94 38.40
N GLN A 153 -19.66 -16.05 39.26
CA GLN A 153 -19.66 -14.61 39.01
C GLN A 153 -18.58 -13.87 39.81
N GLY A 154 -18.11 -12.74 39.27
CA GLY A 154 -17.19 -11.82 39.94
C GLY A 154 -15.72 -12.03 39.60
N ASP A 155 -14.93 -10.97 39.81
CA ASP A 155 -13.48 -10.95 39.59
C ASP A 155 -12.69 -11.30 40.87
N PHE A 156 -13.13 -12.33 41.60
CA PHE A 156 -12.49 -12.83 42.83
C PHE A 156 -12.58 -14.36 42.91
N TRP A 157 -11.84 -14.97 43.83
CA TRP A 157 -11.96 -16.39 44.18
C TRP A 157 -11.71 -16.56 45.69
N LYS A 158 -12.71 -17.01 46.44
CA LYS A 158 -12.61 -17.17 47.91
C LYS A 158 -13.50 -18.29 48.42
N TYR A 159 -13.09 -18.95 49.49
CA TYR A 159 -13.96 -19.86 50.23
C TYR A 159 -14.89 -19.05 51.14
N ASN A 160 -16.20 -19.31 51.06
CA ASN A 160 -17.16 -18.72 51.98
C ASN A 160 -17.45 -19.71 53.13
N PRO A 161 -17.03 -19.41 54.37
CA PRO A 161 -17.22 -20.31 55.52
C PRO A 161 -18.70 -20.56 55.85
N HIS A 162 -19.59 -19.61 55.53
CA HIS A 162 -21.01 -19.70 55.87
C HIS A 162 -21.76 -20.64 54.92
N THR A 163 -21.51 -20.52 53.61
CA THR A 163 -22.13 -21.39 52.60
C THR A 163 -21.38 -22.70 52.43
N LYS A 164 -20.17 -22.82 53.01
CA LYS A 164 -19.21 -23.91 52.85
C LYS A 164 -18.87 -24.19 51.37
N LYS A 165 -18.96 -23.17 50.53
CA LYS A 165 -18.74 -23.24 49.08
C LYS A 165 -17.69 -22.24 48.66
N TRP A 166 -17.00 -22.56 47.57
CA TRP A 166 -16.15 -21.61 46.88
C TRP A 166 -17.01 -20.66 46.06
N GLU A 167 -16.71 -19.37 46.17
CA GLU A 167 -17.38 -18.29 45.49
C GLU A 167 -16.41 -17.50 44.63
N GLY A 168 -16.90 -17.02 43.49
CA GLY A 168 -16.08 -16.32 42.50
C GLY A 168 -15.67 -17.21 41.33
N ASN A 169 -14.81 -16.67 40.46
CA ASN A 169 -14.33 -17.36 39.28
C ASN A 169 -12.88 -17.86 39.50
N PRO A 170 -12.60 -19.18 39.32
CA PRO A 170 -11.28 -19.79 39.57
C PRO A 170 -10.10 -19.10 38.88
N VAL A 171 -10.35 -18.42 37.75
CA VAL A 171 -9.34 -17.65 37.01
C VAL A 171 -8.73 -16.50 37.83
N PHE A 172 -9.37 -16.08 38.92
CA PHE A 172 -8.91 -14.99 39.79
C PHE A 172 -8.22 -15.46 41.06
N GLU A 173 -7.96 -16.76 41.21
CA GLU A 173 -7.11 -17.28 42.28
C GLU A 173 -5.71 -16.64 42.21
N SER A 174 -5.14 -16.35 43.37
CA SER A 174 -3.88 -15.60 43.54
C SER A 174 -2.66 -16.25 42.87
N GLY A 175 -2.49 -17.56 43.01
CA GLY A 175 -1.42 -18.35 42.41
C GLY A 175 -1.54 -18.43 40.90
N PHE A 176 -2.74 -18.70 40.36
CA PHE A 176 -2.99 -18.66 38.93
C PHE A 176 -2.72 -17.27 38.35
N ARG A 177 -3.21 -16.21 39.01
CA ARG A 177 -2.99 -14.82 38.58
C ARG A 177 -1.50 -14.46 38.54
N THR A 178 -0.78 -14.77 39.62
CA THR A 178 0.67 -14.50 39.71
C THR A 178 1.43 -15.22 38.59
N TYR A 179 1.09 -16.48 38.34
CA TYR A 179 1.69 -17.26 37.26
C TYR A 179 1.34 -16.71 35.86
N TYR A 180 0.09 -16.31 35.63
CA TYR A 180 -0.32 -15.68 34.38
C TYR A 180 0.43 -14.35 34.14
N GLU A 181 0.58 -13.52 35.17
CA GLU A 181 1.36 -12.27 35.10
C GLU A 181 2.84 -12.54 34.82
N SER A 182 3.43 -13.61 35.36
CA SER A 182 4.82 -13.98 35.03
C SER A 182 4.97 -14.40 33.57
N LEU A 183 4.01 -15.14 33.00
CA LEU A 183 4.00 -15.47 31.57
C LEU A 183 3.90 -14.22 30.70
N LYS A 184 3.06 -13.26 31.09
CA LYS A 184 2.93 -11.96 30.39
C LYS A 184 4.23 -11.19 30.41
N ASN A 185 4.88 -11.10 31.58
CA ASN A 185 6.16 -10.41 31.73
C ASN A 185 7.28 -11.09 30.95
N ARG A 186 7.33 -12.43 30.94
CA ARG A 186 8.26 -13.21 30.11
C ARG A 186 8.06 -12.86 28.64
N HIS A 187 6.82 -12.94 28.14
CA HIS A 187 6.52 -12.59 26.75
C HIS A 187 6.89 -11.16 26.38
N ASN A 188 6.66 -10.19 27.26
CA ASN A 188 7.05 -8.80 27.01
C ASN A 188 8.57 -8.61 26.96
N ARG A 189 9.34 -9.43 27.68
CA ARG A 189 10.82 -9.35 27.70
C ARG A 189 11.47 -10.13 26.57
N THR A 190 10.91 -11.28 26.21
CA THR A 190 11.49 -12.18 25.19
C THR A 190 10.86 -12.02 23.82
N GLY A 191 9.70 -11.37 23.73
CA GLY A 191 9.01 -11.13 22.48
C GLY A 191 9.81 -10.16 21.62
N THR A 192 10.05 -10.54 20.36
CA THR A 192 10.53 -9.60 19.35
C THR A 192 9.52 -8.47 19.26
N ALA A 193 9.97 -7.23 19.48
CA ALA A 193 9.09 -6.08 19.38
C ALA A 193 8.38 -6.11 18.02
N THR A 194 7.06 -6.29 18.03
CA THR A 194 6.22 -6.25 16.82
C THR A 194 6.07 -4.83 16.30
N GLN A 195 6.46 -3.84 17.11
CA GLN A 195 6.52 -2.45 16.74
C GLN A 195 7.88 -2.16 16.10
N ALA A 196 7.85 -1.37 15.02
CA ALA A 196 9.07 -0.84 14.44
C ALA A 196 9.87 -0.12 15.51
N LEU A 197 11.15 -0.47 15.65
CA LEU A 197 12.07 0.24 16.52
C LEU A 197 12.22 1.68 16.01
N PRO A 198 12.47 2.65 16.92
CA PRO A 198 12.80 3.99 16.51
C PRO A 198 14.07 3.94 15.64
N MET A 199 14.00 4.57 14.48
CA MET A 199 15.15 4.73 13.61
C MET A 199 16.20 5.58 14.33
N VAL A 200 17.48 5.17 14.30
CA VAL A 200 18.59 5.91 14.92
C VAL A 200 19.42 6.65 13.86
N PRO A 201 20.27 7.65 14.23
CA PRO A 201 21.11 8.36 13.26
C PRO A 201 21.97 7.42 12.40
N ALA A 202 22.49 6.32 12.98
CA ALA A 202 23.24 5.32 12.25
C ALA A 202 22.43 4.66 11.12
N ASP A 203 21.12 4.47 11.30
CA ASP A 203 20.23 3.94 10.26
C ASP A 203 20.04 4.97 9.13
N LEU A 204 19.87 6.26 9.48
CA LEU A 204 19.76 7.33 8.48
C LEU A 204 21.05 7.44 7.68
N LYS A 205 22.21 7.29 8.33
CA LYS A 205 23.50 7.31 7.65
C LYS A 205 23.58 6.27 6.53
N ILE A 206 23.16 5.03 6.80
CA ILE A 206 23.11 3.96 5.79
C ILE A 206 22.21 4.37 4.62
N ILE A 207 21.05 4.97 4.91
CA ILE A 207 20.12 5.46 3.88
C ILE A 207 20.76 6.58 3.05
N MET A 208 21.43 7.55 3.69
CA MET A 208 22.09 8.66 3.01
C MET A 208 23.22 8.18 2.09
N GLU A 209 24.06 7.28 2.59
CA GLU A 209 25.15 6.64 1.83
C GLU A 209 24.61 5.86 0.64
N TYR A 210 23.52 5.08 0.81
CA TYR A 210 22.87 4.41 -0.30
C TYR A 210 22.37 5.40 -1.34
N LEU A 211 21.70 6.48 -0.92
CA LEU A 211 21.21 7.50 -1.86
C LEU A 211 22.34 8.17 -2.63
N ASP A 212 23.52 8.34 -2.04
CA ASP A 212 24.68 8.90 -2.75
C ASP A 212 25.47 7.88 -3.59
N SER A 213 25.21 6.58 -3.40
CA SER A 213 25.88 5.51 -4.15
C SER A 213 25.60 5.55 -5.66
N ALA A 214 26.55 5.04 -6.44
CA ALA A 214 26.39 4.89 -7.89
C ALA A 214 25.18 4.02 -8.28
N GLU A 215 24.82 3.06 -7.42
CA GLU A 215 23.63 2.23 -7.61
C GLU A 215 22.35 3.08 -7.55
N ALA A 216 22.17 3.88 -6.50
CA ALA A 216 20.99 4.73 -6.39
C ALA A 216 20.90 5.79 -7.50
N VAL A 217 22.03 6.33 -7.98
CA VAL A 217 22.07 7.25 -9.14
C VAL A 217 21.44 6.62 -10.38
N LYS A 218 21.61 5.31 -10.58
CA LYS A 218 21.07 4.58 -11.73
C LYS A 218 19.55 4.46 -11.69
N TYR A 219 18.97 4.34 -10.49
CA TYR A 219 17.54 4.11 -10.31
C TYR A 219 16.75 5.39 -10.00
N PHE A 220 17.39 6.40 -9.41
CA PHE A 220 16.73 7.61 -8.92
C PHE A 220 17.36 8.88 -9.48
N THR A 221 16.50 9.79 -9.91
CA THR A 221 16.92 11.13 -10.35
C THR A 221 17.49 11.94 -9.17
N LYS A 222 18.34 12.93 -9.45
CA LYS A 222 18.90 13.85 -8.44
C LYS A 222 17.79 14.43 -7.54
N THR A 223 16.71 14.93 -8.13
CA THR A 223 15.57 15.48 -7.39
C THR A 223 14.87 14.47 -6.48
N GLN A 224 14.64 13.24 -6.93
CA GLN A 224 14.02 12.20 -6.09
C GLN A 224 14.87 11.87 -4.87
N ARG A 225 16.19 11.81 -5.06
CA ARG A 225 17.13 11.56 -3.96
C ARG A 225 17.14 12.72 -2.98
N LEU A 226 17.27 13.96 -3.45
CA LEU A 226 17.22 15.16 -2.61
C LEU A 226 15.89 15.29 -1.86
N TYR A 227 14.77 15.04 -2.53
CA TYR A 227 13.44 15.01 -1.90
C TYR A 227 13.40 14.00 -0.75
N PHE A 228 13.85 12.76 -1.00
CA PHE A 228 13.79 11.72 0.02
C PHE A 228 14.70 12.05 1.21
N LYS A 229 15.89 12.60 0.96
CA LYS A 229 16.79 13.09 2.02
C LYS A 229 16.11 14.16 2.88
N ALA A 230 15.59 15.22 2.25
CA ALA A 230 14.85 16.28 2.93
C ALA A 230 13.66 15.73 3.72
N PHE A 231 12.90 14.80 3.13
CA PHE A 231 11.73 14.19 3.76
C PHE A 231 12.11 13.38 5.00
N VAL A 232 13.10 12.49 4.90
CA VAL A 232 13.46 11.61 6.03
C VAL A 232 14.14 12.39 7.16
N THR A 233 14.98 13.38 6.86
CA THR A 233 15.59 14.22 7.90
C THR A 233 14.55 15.11 8.55
N THR A 234 13.60 15.68 7.80
CA THR A 234 12.49 16.45 8.40
C THR A 234 11.65 15.57 9.31
N ALA A 235 11.32 14.35 8.87
CA ALA A 235 10.58 13.40 9.68
C ALA A 235 11.29 13.04 10.98
N PHE A 236 12.60 12.82 10.90
CA PHE A 236 13.46 12.49 12.02
C PHE A 236 13.59 13.66 12.99
N THR A 237 13.97 14.84 12.51
CA THR A 237 14.20 16.04 13.34
C THR A 237 12.91 16.53 14.00
N LEU A 238 11.78 16.49 13.29
CA LEU A 238 10.51 16.98 13.82
C LEU A 238 9.69 15.89 14.54
N TRP A 239 10.11 14.62 14.47
CA TRP A 239 9.37 13.49 15.05
C TRP A 239 7.94 13.38 14.49
N THR A 240 7.79 13.63 13.18
CA THR A 240 6.49 13.64 12.51
C THR A 240 6.16 12.28 11.94
N ARG A 241 4.86 11.97 11.86
CA ARG A 241 4.38 10.83 11.07
C ARG A 241 4.43 11.15 9.57
N ASN A 242 4.51 10.12 8.74
CA ASN A 242 4.39 10.29 7.29
C ASN A 242 3.15 11.08 6.89
N GLY A 243 1.98 10.80 7.49
CA GLY A 243 0.74 11.53 7.22
C GLY A 243 0.75 13.01 7.64
N GLU A 244 1.61 13.39 8.59
CA GLU A 244 1.77 14.79 9.01
C GLU A 244 2.71 15.51 8.03
N LEU A 245 3.82 14.87 7.67
CA LEU A 245 4.84 15.45 6.80
C LEU A 245 4.40 15.55 5.33
N VAL A 246 3.65 14.57 4.81
CA VAL A 246 3.07 14.64 3.45
C VAL A 246 1.99 15.70 3.30
N ASN A 247 1.62 16.42 4.35
CA ASN A 247 0.69 17.56 4.24
C ASN A 247 1.40 18.89 4.51
N LEU A 248 2.72 18.88 4.75
CA LEU A 248 3.52 20.08 4.91
C LEU A 248 3.62 20.81 3.57
N GLN A 249 3.30 22.10 3.58
CA GLN A 249 3.36 22.97 2.40
C GLN A 249 4.42 24.06 2.58
N PHE A 250 4.77 24.77 1.51
CA PHE A 250 5.77 25.83 1.57
C PHE A 250 5.42 26.93 2.57
N LYS A 251 4.14 27.32 2.62
CA LYS A 251 3.63 28.34 3.55
C LYS A 251 3.87 28.00 5.02
N ASP A 252 4.08 26.72 5.32
CA ASP A 252 4.34 26.20 6.66
C ASP A 252 5.84 26.26 7.00
N ILE A 253 6.70 26.68 6.07
CA ILE A 253 8.16 26.73 6.22
C ILE A 253 8.63 28.17 6.00
N LYS A 254 9.46 28.68 6.91
CA LYS A 254 10.20 29.92 6.71
C LYS A 254 11.69 29.61 6.69
N LEU A 255 12.36 30.04 5.62
CA LEU A 255 13.75 29.72 5.34
C LEU A 255 14.68 30.83 5.85
N ASP A 256 15.95 30.46 6.04
CA ASP A 256 17.09 31.34 6.32
C ASP A 256 16.86 32.43 7.38
N LEU A 257 16.11 32.07 8.43
CA LEU A 257 15.91 32.96 9.57
C LEU A 257 17.17 32.99 10.43
N ARG A 258 17.42 34.13 11.08
CA ARG A 258 18.52 34.31 12.03
C ARG A 258 17.97 34.43 13.43
N SER A 259 18.51 33.64 14.35
CA SER A 259 18.19 33.75 15.77
C SER A 259 18.81 35.03 16.37
N ARG A 260 18.45 35.39 17.60
CA ARG A 260 19.07 36.52 18.32
C ARG A 260 20.59 36.38 18.47
N THR A 261 21.11 35.17 18.34
CA THR A 261 22.54 34.85 18.42
C THR A 261 23.17 34.67 17.02
N GLU A 262 22.53 35.15 15.96
CA GLU A 262 22.99 35.07 14.57
C GLU A 262 23.15 33.63 14.01
N ILE A 263 22.57 32.64 14.69
CA ILE A 263 22.57 31.24 14.21
C ILE A 263 21.45 31.09 13.17
N PRO A 264 21.75 30.59 11.94
CA PRO A 264 20.75 30.36 10.91
C PRO A 264 19.85 29.17 11.24
N TYR A 265 18.56 29.29 10.93
CA TYR A 265 17.58 28.23 11.14
C TYR A 265 16.41 28.31 10.14
N HIS A 266 15.69 27.20 10.00
CA HIS A 266 14.41 27.15 9.32
C HIS A 266 13.28 26.98 10.34
N GLU A 267 12.21 27.76 10.23
CA GLU A 267 11.00 27.61 11.06
C GLU A 267 9.99 26.72 10.34
N PHE A 268 9.59 25.61 10.98
CA PHE A 268 8.53 24.72 10.49
C PHE A 268 7.28 24.87 11.37
N SER A 269 6.13 25.07 10.74
CA SER A 269 4.83 25.23 11.39
C SER A 269 3.95 24.01 11.14
N LEU A 270 3.71 23.19 12.16
CA LEU A 270 2.89 21.98 12.06
C LEU A 270 1.50 22.21 12.64
N ILE A 271 0.49 22.24 11.78
CA ILE A 271 -0.92 22.48 12.14
C ILE A 271 -1.58 21.19 12.64
N PHE A 272 -1.36 20.06 11.96
CA PHE A 272 -2.01 18.78 12.28
C PHE A 272 -1.05 17.82 12.99
N ARG A 273 -0.99 17.90 14.32
CA ARG A 273 -0.29 16.93 15.17
C ARG A 273 -1.27 15.96 15.79
N LYS A 274 -1.04 14.64 15.68
CA LYS A 274 -1.89 13.63 16.36
C LYS A 274 -1.97 13.82 17.87
N THR A 275 -0.93 14.39 18.48
CA THR A 275 -0.83 14.64 19.92
C THR A 275 -1.55 15.92 20.34
N ASN A 276 -1.91 16.80 19.40
CA ASN A 276 -2.68 17.99 19.70
C ASN A 276 -4.15 17.61 19.80
N LYS A 277 -4.76 17.85 20.97
CA LYS A 277 -6.21 17.73 21.15
C LYS A 277 -6.97 18.83 20.41
N ASP A 278 -6.31 19.95 20.15
CA ASP A 278 -6.87 21.11 19.47
C ASP A 278 -6.34 21.19 18.02
N PRO A 279 -7.20 21.11 17.00
CA PRO A 279 -6.81 21.17 15.59
C PRO A 279 -6.32 22.55 15.13
N THR A 280 -6.52 23.60 15.94
CA THR A 280 -6.08 24.97 15.63
C THR A 280 -4.68 25.28 16.16
N LYS A 281 -4.15 24.43 17.05
CA LYS A 281 -2.84 24.65 17.68
C LYS A 281 -1.71 24.34 16.71
N VAL A 282 -1.07 25.39 16.19
CA VAL A 282 0.14 25.29 15.38
C VAL A 282 1.37 25.13 16.28
N GLN A 283 2.15 24.08 16.04
CA GLN A 283 3.42 23.87 16.72
C GLN A 283 4.58 24.30 15.82
N LYS A 284 5.40 25.23 16.31
CA LYS A 284 6.56 25.74 15.60
C LYS A 284 7.84 25.03 16.03
N TYR A 285 8.71 24.76 15.06
CA TYR A 285 10.02 24.13 15.26
C TYR A 285 11.09 24.99 14.61
N MET A 286 12.15 25.30 15.37
CA MET A 286 13.32 26.00 14.87
C MET A 286 14.41 24.97 14.60
N VAL A 287 14.67 24.68 13.33
CA VAL A 287 15.66 23.69 12.90
C VAL A 287 16.93 24.41 12.50
N GLN A 288 17.98 24.25 13.29
CA GLN A 288 19.31 24.81 13.02
C GLN A 288 20.11 23.90 12.10
N ILE A 289 21.18 24.43 11.53
CA ILE A 289 22.16 23.63 10.80
C ILE A 289 22.93 22.70 11.75
N ASP A 290 23.05 21.42 11.37
CA ASP A 290 23.87 20.44 12.09
C ASP A 290 25.00 19.93 11.20
N THR A 291 26.15 20.60 11.26
CA THR A 291 27.34 20.19 10.50
C THR A 291 28.03 18.96 11.07
N SER A 292 27.73 18.59 12.33
CA SER A 292 28.34 17.44 13.00
C SER A 292 27.68 16.12 12.62
N HIS A 293 26.39 16.15 12.29
CA HIS A 293 25.61 14.97 11.88
C HIS A 293 24.89 15.23 10.54
N PRO A 294 25.63 15.21 9.41
CA PRO A 294 25.05 15.50 8.10
C PRO A 294 23.92 14.53 7.70
N GLU A 295 23.87 13.33 8.30
CA GLU A 295 22.82 12.35 8.06
C GLU A 295 21.45 12.74 8.66
N ILE A 296 21.42 13.65 9.64
CA ILE A 296 20.19 14.16 10.26
C ILE A 296 20.00 15.67 10.07
N ASP A 297 20.90 16.32 9.31
CA ASP A 297 20.90 17.76 9.04
C ASP A 297 19.73 18.19 8.14
N CYS A 298 18.56 18.35 8.77
CA CYS A 298 17.34 18.74 8.09
C CYS A 298 17.46 20.09 7.38
N TYR A 299 18.19 21.06 7.96
CA TYR A 299 18.41 22.37 7.37
C TYR A 299 18.99 22.25 5.96
N THR A 300 20.16 21.60 5.85
CA THR A 300 20.88 21.51 4.57
C THR A 300 20.13 20.66 3.54
N HIS A 301 19.51 19.55 3.94
CA HIS A 301 18.81 18.69 2.98
C HIS A 301 17.54 19.35 2.42
N VAL A 302 16.77 20.07 3.26
CA VAL A 302 15.60 20.83 2.82
C VAL A 302 16.02 21.95 1.88
N TYR A 303 17.06 22.72 2.24
CA TYR A 303 17.59 23.79 1.40
C TYR A 303 18.03 23.28 0.03
N ARG A 304 18.82 22.19 -0.01
CA ARG A 304 19.28 21.56 -1.26
C ARG A 304 18.15 21.03 -2.12
N PHE A 305 17.08 20.51 -1.52
CA PHE A 305 15.92 20.02 -2.25
C PHE A 305 15.12 21.17 -2.89
N LEU A 306 14.90 22.26 -2.15
CA LEU A 306 14.15 23.42 -2.62
C LEU A 306 14.84 24.11 -3.81
N TRP A 307 16.17 24.18 -3.79
CA TRP A 307 16.97 24.82 -4.83
C TRP A 307 17.57 23.85 -5.85
N ALA A 308 17.02 22.64 -5.98
CA ALA A 308 17.52 21.68 -6.96
C ALA A 308 17.23 22.13 -8.41
N ASP A 309 18.23 22.00 -9.29
CA ASP A 309 18.21 22.48 -10.70
C ASP A 309 17.03 21.99 -11.55
N ARG A 310 16.34 20.93 -11.14
CA ARG A 310 15.26 20.30 -11.91
C ARG A 310 13.91 20.90 -11.55
N LYS A 311 13.28 21.53 -12.55
CA LYS A 311 11.95 22.15 -12.47
C LYS A 311 10.90 21.17 -11.95
N TRP A 312 10.19 21.58 -10.92
CA TRP A 312 9.06 20.84 -10.39
C TRP A 312 7.91 20.85 -11.39
N SER A 313 7.13 19.76 -11.45
CA SER A 313 5.90 19.78 -12.27
C SER A 313 4.96 20.87 -11.76
N LEU A 314 4.21 21.53 -12.66
CA LEU A 314 3.20 22.54 -12.27
C LEU A 314 2.22 22.00 -11.22
N LYS A 315 1.90 20.70 -11.27
CA LYS A 315 1.06 20.05 -10.26
C LYS A 315 1.73 19.97 -8.88
N ALA A 316 3.05 19.73 -8.84
CA ALA A 316 3.82 19.72 -7.61
C ALA A 316 3.97 21.14 -7.04
N VAL A 317 4.18 22.14 -7.90
CA VAL A 317 4.20 23.57 -7.51
C VAL A 317 2.84 23.98 -6.95
N ASN A 318 1.74 23.63 -7.62
CA ASN A 318 0.37 23.90 -7.14
C ASN A 318 0.15 23.32 -5.75
N TRP A 319 0.43 22.02 -5.59
CA TRP A 319 0.25 21.34 -4.33
C TRP A 319 1.17 21.90 -3.20
N TRP A 320 2.44 22.15 -3.50
CA TRP A 320 3.41 22.64 -2.52
C TRP A 320 3.19 24.10 -2.13
N GLY A 321 2.80 24.94 -3.09
CA GLY A 321 2.40 26.33 -2.86
C GLY A 321 1.09 26.47 -2.08
N GLY A 322 0.36 25.35 -1.90
CA GLY A 322 -0.90 25.34 -1.18
C GLY A 322 -2.07 25.93 -1.95
N TRP A 323 -1.99 25.92 -3.29
CA TRP A 323 -3.09 26.31 -4.16
C TRP A 323 -4.21 25.26 -4.17
N SER A 324 -5.40 25.66 -4.60
CA SER A 324 -6.55 24.76 -4.57
C SER A 324 -6.42 23.67 -5.64
N SER A 325 -6.83 22.44 -5.33
CA SER A 325 -6.80 21.33 -6.32
C SER A 325 -7.70 21.58 -7.53
N ASN A 326 -8.61 22.54 -7.43
CA ASN A 326 -9.57 22.91 -8.47
C ASN A 326 -9.08 24.10 -9.31
N GLU A 327 -7.93 24.69 -8.98
CA GLU A 327 -7.37 25.82 -9.71
C GLU A 327 -6.91 25.38 -11.10
N ASN A 328 -7.35 26.10 -12.12
CA ASN A 328 -6.97 25.82 -13.49
C ASN A 328 -5.47 26.11 -13.68
N VAL A 329 -4.75 25.22 -14.37
CA VAL A 329 -3.33 25.42 -14.73
C VAL A 329 -3.12 26.76 -15.44
N GLY A 330 -4.07 27.22 -16.25
CA GLY A 330 -4.03 28.52 -16.90
C GLY A 330 -4.05 29.70 -15.92
N THR A 331 -4.78 29.59 -14.81
CA THR A 331 -4.79 30.61 -13.74
C THR A 331 -3.43 30.68 -13.06
N LEU A 332 -2.81 29.53 -12.82
CA LEU A 332 -1.48 29.46 -12.20
C LEU A 332 -0.40 30.01 -13.11
N MET A 333 -0.44 29.66 -14.39
CA MET A 333 0.44 30.25 -15.40
C MET A 333 0.26 31.76 -15.47
N ARG A 334 -0.99 32.25 -15.39
CA ARG A 334 -1.27 33.68 -15.35
C ARG A 334 -0.69 34.34 -14.12
N TYR A 335 -0.85 33.79 -12.91
CA TYR A 335 -0.21 34.36 -11.71
C TYR A 335 1.31 34.35 -11.80
N LEU A 336 1.91 33.29 -12.34
CA LEU A 336 3.36 33.23 -12.52
C LEU A 336 3.84 34.26 -13.55
N LEU A 337 3.08 34.47 -14.62
CA LEU A 337 3.37 35.50 -15.62
C LEU A 337 3.12 36.91 -15.09
N ASP A 338 2.04 37.13 -14.34
CA ASP A 338 1.71 38.42 -13.72
C ASP A 338 2.77 38.80 -12.67
N GLU A 339 3.25 37.84 -11.86
CA GLU A 339 4.35 38.06 -10.92
C GLU A 339 5.67 38.33 -11.66
N LEU A 340 5.95 37.61 -12.76
CA LEU A 340 7.13 37.83 -13.58
C LEU A 340 7.09 39.21 -14.25
N MET A 341 5.94 39.61 -14.80
CA MET A 341 5.73 40.94 -15.36
C MET A 341 5.83 42.01 -14.28
N ALA A 342 5.23 41.82 -13.10
CA ALA A 342 5.36 42.76 -11.98
C ALA A 342 6.83 42.88 -11.50
N TYR A 343 7.60 41.79 -11.60
CA TYR A 343 9.02 41.80 -11.31
C TYR A 343 9.82 42.58 -12.37
N GLU A 344 9.51 42.37 -13.66
CA GLU A 344 10.13 43.07 -14.79
C GLU A 344 9.78 44.57 -14.81
N GLU A 345 8.53 44.92 -14.48
CA GLU A 345 8.06 46.31 -14.39
C GLU A 345 8.53 47.02 -13.12
N GLY A 346 8.93 46.26 -12.09
CA GLY A 346 9.24 46.79 -10.78
C GLY A 346 10.54 47.57 -10.69
N PHE A 347 11.45 47.45 -11.67
CA PHE A 347 12.81 48.03 -11.70
C PHE A 347 13.62 47.95 -10.37
N SER A 348 13.14 47.19 -9.38
CA SER A 348 13.75 47.08 -8.05
C SER A 348 15.07 46.31 -8.10
N ASP A 349 15.26 45.57 -9.19
CA ASP A 349 16.45 44.81 -9.55
C ASP A 349 17.60 45.69 -10.07
N ILE A 350 17.33 46.89 -10.59
CA ILE A 350 18.38 47.89 -10.96
C ILE A 350 19.30 48.22 -9.78
N MET A 351 18.81 48.04 -8.55
CA MET A 351 19.55 48.33 -7.32
C MET A 351 20.20 47.10 -6.67
N MET A 352 20.12 45.90 -7.28
CA MET A 352 20.78 44.69 -6.75
C MET A 352 22.14 44.47 -7.41
N GLU A 353 23.22 44.73 -6.67
CA GLU A 353 24.62 44.65 -7.14
C GLU A 353 25.02 43.25 -7.64
N ASP A 354 24.37 42.21 -7.13
CA ASP A 354 24.65 40.80 -7.38
C ASP A 354 23.93 40.23 -8.64
N ARG A 355 23.20 41.08 -9.39
CA ARG A 355 22.48 40.69 -10.63
C ARG A 355 22.89 41.43 -11.90
N VAL A 356 23.96 42.23 -11.87
CA VAL A 356 24.26 43.25 -12.89
C VAL A 356 24.60 42.72 -14.31
N ILE A 357 24.67 41.42 -14.57
CA ILE A 357 25.13 40.91 -15.88
C ILE A 357 24.29 39.67 -16.28
N ASP A 358 23.81 39.60 -17.53
CA ASP A 358 23.24 38.43 -18.25
C ASP A 358 21.72 38.16 -18.34
N ARG A 359 20.78 39.01 -17.90
CA ARG A 359 19.34 38.67 -18.03
C ARG A 359 18.56 39.30 -19.16
N HIS A 360 18.96 40.45 -19.69
CA HIS A 360 18.26 41.03 -20.84
C HIS A 360 18.61 40.35 -22.18
N GLU A 361 19.60 39.46 -22.20
CA GLU A 361 20.08 38.81 -23.43
C GLU A 361 19.52 37.39 -23.65
N THR A 362 18.97 36.71 -22.64
CA THR A 362 18.74 35.24 -22.73
C THR A 362 17.28 34.78 -22.66
N PHE A 363 16.29 35.66 -22.89
CA PHE A 363 14.87 35.24 -22.85
C PHE A 363 14.42 34.40 -24.07
N MET A 364 15.21 34.33 -25.16
CA MET A 364 14.87 33.55 -26.36
C MET A 364 15.79 32.36 -26.66
N GLY A 365 16.70 32.01 -25.74
CA GLY A 365 17.48 30.76 -25.87
C GLY A 365 18.34 30.67 -27.13
N GLU A 366 18.79 31.80 -27.68
CA GLU A 366 20.01 31.78 -28.47
C GLU A 366 21.15 31.69 -27.45
N ASP A 367 21.67 30.47 -27.28
CA ASP A 367 23.02 30.30 -26.74
C ASP A 367 23.90 31.24 -27.55
N GLU A 368 24.42 32.30 -26.93
CA GLU A 368 25.67 32.88 -27.41
C GLU A 368 26.67 31.74 -27.33
N ALA A 369 26.87 31.09 -28.49
CA ALA A 369 28.00 30.23 -28.70
C ALA A 369 29.21 31.00 -28.18
N ALA A 370 29.86 30.46 -27.14
CA ALA A 370 31.02 31.05 -26.50
C ALA A 370 31.87 31.73 -27.57
N PRO A 371 32.26 33.02 -27.39
CA PRO A 371 32.92 33.79 -28.44
C PRO A 371 34.01 32.91 -29.03
N ILE A 372 33.86 32.58 -30.33
CA ILE A 372 34.72 31.62 -31.03
C ILE A 372 36.15 31.94 -30.63
N SER A 373 36.79 31.02 -29.94
CA SER A 373 38.12 31.29 -29.44
C SER A 373 39.03 31.57 -30.63
N LYS A 374 39.99 32.48 -30.49
CA LYS A 374 40.97 32.75 -31.56
C LYS A 374 41.64 31.45 -32.04
N ALA A 375 41.77 30.46 -31.16
CA ALA A 375 42.28 29.14 -31.50
C ALA A 375 41.34 28.36 -32.45
N ASP A 376 40.03 28.40 -32.22
CA ASP A 376 39.05 27.74 -33.09
C ASP A 376 38.97 28.41 -34.46
N LEU A 377 39.11 29.74 -34.51
CA LEU A 377 39.15 30.50 -35.76
C LEU A 377 40.39 30.17 -36.59
N LEU A 378 41.56 30.04 -35.94
CA LEU A 378 42.79 29.57 -36.59
C LEU A 378 42.70 28.12 -37.06
N LYS A 379 41.99 27.27 -36.31
CA LYS A 379 41.77 25.85 -36.65
C LYS A 379 40.85 25.71 -37.87
N PHE A 380 39.83 26.57 -37.95
CA PHE A 380 38.97 26.67 -39.11
C PHE A 380 39.73 27.18 -40.33
N GLU A 381 40.54 28.23 -40.18
CA GLU A 381 41.36 28.79 -41.26
C GLU A 381 42.35 27.75 -41.83
N THR A 382 43.07 27.05 -40.97
CA THR A 382 43.98 25.96 -41.39
C THR A 382 43.24 24.81 -42.07
N THR A 383 42.03 24.47 -41.61
CA THR A 383 41.21 23.43 -42.24
C THR A 383 40.72 23.83 -43.63
N ILE A 384 40.34 25.10 -43.82
CA ILE A 384 39.95 25.63 -45.12
C ILE A 384 41.14 25.66 -46.08
N LEU A 385 42.29 26.16 -45.64
CA LEU A 385 43.48 26.23 -46.48
C LEU A 385 43.97 24.83 -46.91
N ALA A 386 43.94 23.85 -46.01
CA ALA A 386 44.27 22.46 -46.33
C ALA A 386 43.31 21.85 -47.36
N LYS A 387 42.01 22.13 -47.27
CA LYS A 387 41.02 21.66 -48.25
C LYS A 387 41.17 22.33 -49.60
N ILE A 388 41.45 23.64 -49.64
CA ILE A 388 41.70 24.36 -50.91
C ILE A 388 42.95 23.81 -51.58
N GLN A 389 44.04 23.58 -50.83
CA GLN A 389 45.26 22.97 -51.37
C GLN A 389 45.00 21.54 -51.88
N GLY A 390 44.19 20.74 -51.19
CA GLY A 390 43.81 19.40 -51.65
C GLY A 390 43.03 19.41 -52.97
N VAL A 391 42.15 20.39 -53.19
CA VAL A 391 41.37 20.54 -54.44
C VAL A 391 42.25 21.03 -55.60
N VAL A 392 43.19 21.93 -55.33
CA VAL A 392 44.13 22.46 -56.33
C VAL A 392 45.19 21.42 -56.73
N SER A 393 45.60 20.55 -55.80
CA SER A 393 46.52 19.44 -56.10
C SER A 393 45.84 18.21 -56.72
N GLY A 394 44.52 18.05 -56.53
CA GLY A 394 43.74 16.92 -57.05
C GLY A 394 43.29 17.04 -58.51
N THR A 395 43.44 18.21 -59.14
CA THR A 395 42.95 18.48 -60.51
C THR A 395 44.02 18.35 -61.61
N GLY A 396 45.23 17.89 -61.26
CA GLY A 396 46.36 17.80 -62.18
C GLY A 396 46.66 16.44 -62.81
N ALA A 397 45.92 15.37 -62.51
CA ALA A 397 46.25 14.03 -63.03
C ALA A 397 45.02 13.27 -63.56
N SER A 398 45.18 12.73 -64.77
CA SER A 398 44.32 11.78 -65.48
C SER A 398 43.16 12.34 -66.32
N LEU A 399 43.53 12.89 -67.49
CA LEU A 399 42.75 12.77 -68.71
C LEU A 399 43.16 11.50 -69.45
N SER A 400 42.40 10.42 -69.30
CA SER A 400 42.24 9.37 -70.32
C SER A 400 41.19 8.34 -69.90
N GLY A 401 40.12 8.20 -70.71
CA GLY A 401 39.39 6.93 -70.81
C GLY A 401 37.92 6.91 -70.35
N ALA A 402 37.04 7.11 -71.33
CA ALA A 402 35.86 6.28 -71.61
C ALA A 402 34.73 6.08 -70.56
N SER A 403 33.58 6.67 -70.91
CA SER A 403 32.23 6.06 -71.02
C SER A 403 31.48 5.51 -69.81
N SER A 404 30.20 5.91 -69.78
CA SER A 404 29.01 5.25 -69.22
C SER A 404 28.56 5.63 -67.80
N GLY A 405 27.70 6.66 -67.76
CA GLY A 405 26.31 6.55 -67.34
C GLY A 405 25.99 6.18 -65.90
N ALA A 406 25.62 7.18 -65.09
CA ALA A 406 24.51 7.09 -64.13
C ALA A 406 24.13 8.50 -63.62
N ASN A 407 22.83 8.81 -63.70
CA ASN A 407 22.21 10.07 -63.32
C ASN A 407 22.22 10.31 -61.80
N LEU A 408 22.63 11.50 -61.38
CA LEU A 408 22.39 12.05 -60.04
C LEU A 408 21.32 13.14 -60.14
N THR A 409 20.19 12.89 -59.50
CA THR A 409 19.04 13.80 -59.40
C THR A 409 19.23 14.73 -58.20
N VAL A 410 19.24 16.04 -58.46
CA VAL A 410 19.21 17.11 -57.45
C VAL A 410 17.78 17.64 -57.36
N PRO A 411 17.16 17.84 -56.18
CA PRO A 411 15.88 18.53 -56.08
C PRO A 411 16.08 20.06 -56.05
N ALA A 412 15.35 20.71 -56.95
CA ALA A 412 15.28 22.17 -57.12
C ALA A 412 14.43 22.83 -56.02
N MET A 413 14.89 23.99 -55.56
CA MET A 413 14.11 24.94 -54.77
C MET A 413 13.20 25.75 -55.71
N THR A 414 11.90 25.79 -55.42
CA THR A 414 10.94 26.63 -56.13
C THR A 414 10.45 27.73 -55.21
N LEU A 415 10.89 28.96 -55.50
CA LEU A 415 10.26 30.20 -55.07
C LEU A 415 8.90 30.35 -55.74
N GLN A 416 7.86 30.68 -54.97
CA GLN A 416 6.64 31.27 -55.52
C GLN A 416 6.37 32.63 -54.88
N SER A 417 6.34 33.61 -55.79
CA SER A 417 5.98 35.02 -55.69
C SER A 417 4.47 35.23 -55.46
N GLY A 418 4.13 36.28 -54.72
CA GLY A 418 2.76 36.73 -54.45
C GLY A 418 2.07 37.46 -55.60
N PRO A 419 0.91 38.09 -55.33
CA PRO A 419 0.75 39.49 -55.75
C PRO A 419 0.03 40.41 -54.74
N THR A 420 0.63 41.60 -54.58
CA THR A 420 0.08 42.98 -54.56
C THR A 420 -1.13 43.39 -53.69
N LEU A 421 -0.80 44.14 -52.63
CA LEU A 421 -1.21 45.53 -52.26
C LEU A 421 -2.50 46.17 -52.83
N ASN A 422 -3.30 46.75 -51.91
CA ASN A 422 -3.82 48.13 -51.99
C ASN A 422 -4.34 48.66 -50.60
N ASP A 423 -3.71 49.74 -50.13
CA ASP A 423 -4.14 50.95 -49.38
C ASP A 423 -5.17 50.96 -48.21
N VAL A 424 -4.64 51.09 -46.97
CA VAL A 424 -4.71 52.14 -45.90
C VAL A 424 -5.77 53.30 -46.00
N PRO A 425 -6.18 54.02 -44.91
CA PRO A 425 -6.67 53.68 -43.54
C PRO A 425 -8.01 54.39 -43.16
N ALA A 426 -8.70 53.97 -42.08
CA ALA A 426 -9.46 54.89 -41.20
C ALA A 426 -9.96 54.18 -39.91
N ALA A 427 -9.80 54.85 -38.77
CA ALA A 427 -10.52 54.63 -37.51
C ALA A 427 -11.32 55.92 -37.20
N PRO A 428 -12.20 56.01 -36.17
CA PRO A 428 -12.84 54.99 -35.33
C PRO A 428 -14.39 55.16 -35.25
N SER A 429 -15.14 54.11 -34.87
CA SER A 429 -16.47 54.27 -34.27
C SER A 429 -16.96 53.00 -33.57
N SER A 430 -17.24 53.09 -32.28
CA SER A 430 -18.05 52.14 -31.50
C SER A 430 -19.56 52.49 -31.62
N PRO A 431 -20.49 51.72 -31.00
CA PRO A 431 -20.99 50.40 -31.37
C PRO A 431 -22.49 50.44 -31.79
N PRO A 432 -23.08 49.31 -32.22
CA PRO A 432 -24.28 48.91 -31.48
C PRO A 432 -24.33 47.41 -31.15
N SER A 433 -24.71 47.19 -29.90
CA SER A 433 -25.29 46.00 -29.33
C SER A 433 -26.38 45.36 -30.21
N SER A 434 -26.23 44.08 -30.55
CA SER A 434 -27.31 43.14 -30.84
C SER A 434 -26.77 41.70 -30.77
N GLY A 435 -27.38 40.90 -29.90
CA GLY A 435 -26.88 39.59 -29.50
C GLY A 435 -26.95 38.51 -30.57
N SER A 436 -25.94 37.65 -30.55
CA SER A 436 -26.02 36.26 -30.96
C SER A 436 -25.13 35.44 -30.03
N ASN A 437 -25.77 34.58 -29.24
CA ASN A 437 -25.09 33.65 -28.34
C ASN A 437 -24.20 32.69 -29.16
N PRO A 438 -22.92 32.50 -28.82
CA PRO A 438 -22.13 31.42 -29.39
C PRO A 438 -22.62 30.08 -28.82
N THR A 439 -22.91 29.17 -29.74
CA THR A 439 -23.25 27.76 -29.50
C THR A 439 -22.22 27.11 -28.56
N PRO A 440 -22.64 26.35 -27.52
CA PRO A 440 -21.70 25.71 -26.61
C PRO A 440 -20.89 24.63 -27.34
N LEU A 441 -19.56 24.74 -27.26
CA LEU A 441 -18.62 23.70 -27.65
C LEU A 441 -18.95 22.38 -26.93
N SER A 442 -18.99 21.28 -27.69
CA SER A 442 -19.30 19.95 -27.21
C SER A 442 -18.41 19.54 -26.02
N PRO A 443 -18.97 18.89 -24.99
CA PRO A 443 -18.20 18.47 -23.82
C PRO A 443 -17.07 17.50 -24.21
N PRO A 444 -15.94 17.50 -23.46
CA PRO A 444 -14.81 16.61 -23.73
C PRO A 444 -15.27 15.15 -23.69
N ALA A 445 -14.80 14.36 -24.66
CA ALA A 445 -15.10 12.94 -24.79
C ALA A 445 -14.92 12.23 -23.43
N TYR A 446 -16.02 11.73 -22.88
CA TYR A 446 -16.03 10.96 -21.64
C TYR A 446 -15.04 9.81 -21.76
N THR A 447 -13.98 9.81 -20.96
CA THR A 447 -13.15 8.61 -20.80
C THR A 447 -14.06 7.52 -20.23
N PRO A 448 -14.31 6.43 -20.96
CA PRO A 448 -15.24 5.41 -20.52
C PRO A 448 -14.75 4.85 -19.19
N ARG A 449 -15.62 4.87 -18.17
CA ARG A 449 -15.34 4.13 -16.93
C ARG A 449 -15.50 2.64 -17.23
N PRO A 450 -14.64 1.77 -16.66
CA PRO A 450 -14.80 0.33 -16.82
C PRO A 450 -16.15 -0.10 -16.25
N SER A 451 -16.93 -0.80 -17.07
CA SER A 451 -18.27 -1.27 -16.68
C SER A 451 -18.19 -2.38 -15.63
N ARG A 452 -19.26 -2.59 -14.85
CA ARG A 452 -19.25 -3.57 -13.76
C ARG A 452 -19.20 -5.01 -14.29
N ILE A 453 -18.31 -5.86 -13.74
CA ILE A 453 -18.24 -7.28 -14.14
C ILE A 453 -19.50 -8.03 -13.65
N PRO A 454 -20.31 -8.63 -14.55
CA PRO A 454 -21.50 -9.37 -14.18
C PRO A 454 -21.19 -10.62 -13.35
N GLU A 455 -22.21 -11.17 -12.67
CA GLU A 455 -22.05 -12.44 -11.96
C GLU A 455 -21.70 -13.56 -12.95
N THR A 456 -20.68 -14.34 -12.60
CA THR A 456 -20.14 -15.43 -13.42
C THR A 456 -20.54 -16.74 -12.79
N THR A 457 -21.40 -17.50 -13.46
CA THR A 457 -21.97 -18.75 -12.91
C THR A 457 -21.33 -19.99 -13.52
N SER A 458 -20.89 -19.91 -14.77
CA SER A 458 -20.31 -21.00 -15.55
C SER A 458 -18.95 -20.63 -16.16
N LEU A 459 -18.25 -21.63 -16.70
CA LEU A 459 -17.04 -21.43 -17.53
C LEU A 459 -17.38 -20.65 -18.82
N ASP A 460 -18.54 -20.90 -19.41
CA ASP A 460 -19.00 -20.23 -20.64
C ASP A 460 -19.20 -18.73 -20.41
N ASP A 461 -19.77 -18.32 -19.26
CA ASP A 461 -19.86 -16.92 -18.86
C ASP A 461 -18.45 -16.30 -18.77
N ALA A 462 -17.52 -16.99 -18.10
CA ALA A 462 -16.14 -16.51 -17.91
C ALA A 462 -15.43 -16.30 -19.26
N LEU A 463 -15.52 -17.27 -20.18
CA LEU A 463 -14.94 -17.19 -21.51
C LEU A 463 -15.60 -16.11 -22.38
N THR A 464 -16.92 -15.96 -22.27
CA THR A 464 -17.67 -14.91 -22.98
C THR A 464 -17.23 -13.53 -22.52
N TYR A 465 -17.22 -13.29 -21.21
CA TYR A 465 -16.78 -12.01 -20.63
C TYR A 465 -15.32 -11.70 -20.97
N TRP A 466 -14.46 -12.72 -20.98
CA TRP A 466 -13.04 -12.56 -21.29
C TRP A 466 -12.79 -12.18 -22.75
N ASN A 467 -13.45 -12.86 -23.69
CA ASN A 467 -13.15 -12.73 -25.12
C ASN A 467 -14.00 -11.70 -25.85
N HIS A 468 -15.28 -11.57 -25.48
CA HIS A 468 -16.28 -10.81 -26.22
C HIS A 468 -16.95 -9.71 -25.38
N GLY A 469 -16.79 -9.73 -24.07
CA GLY A 469 -17.62 -8.93 -23.16
C GLY A 469 -19.04 -9.48 -23.07
N ALA A 470 -19.95 -8.69 -22.52
CA ALA A 470 -21.38 -8.96 -22.49
C ALA A 470 -22.18 -7.64 -22.43
N PRO A 471 -22.35 -6.93 -23.57
CA PRO A 471 -23.04 -5.64 -23.60
C PRO A 471 -24.46 -5.71 -23.03
N ALA A 472 -25.18 -6.82 -23.28
CA ALA A 472 -26.52 -7.06 -22.72
C ALA A 472 -26.56 -7.11 -21.17
N LYS A 473 -25.42 -7.39 -20.52
CA LYS A 473 -25.25 -7.37 -19.05
C LYS A 473 -24.46 -6.14 -18.56
N GLY A 474 -24.23 -5.17 -19.44
CA GLY A 474 -23.49 -3.94 -19.15
C GLY A 474 -21.97 -4.12 -19.09
N LEU A 475 -21.40 -5.08 -19.82
CA LEU A 475 -19.94 -5.25 -19.95
C LEU A 475 -19.54 -5.03 -21.42
N ASP A 476 -19.25 -3.80 -21.80
CA ASP A 476 -19.06 -3.44 -23.22
C ASP A 476 -17.68 -3.82 -23.75
N VAL A 477 -16.66 -3.75 -22.89
CA VAL A 477 -15.27 -4.03 -23.25
C VAL A 477 -14.87 -5.43 -22.74
N PRO A 478 -14.33 -6.32 -23.60
CA PRO A 478 -13.82 -7.62 -23.19
C PRO A 478 -12.77 -7.52 -22.09
N LEU A 479 -12.81 -8.42 -21.10
CA LEU A 479 -11.91 -8.32 -19.94
C LEU A 479 -10.42 -8.43 -20.34
N LYS A 480 -10.07 -9.18 -21.39
CA LYS A 480 -8.67 -9.28 -21.83
C LYS A 480 -8.04 -7.92 -22.22
N ASP A 481 -8.86 -6.95 -22.63
CA ASP A 481 -8.44 -5.62 -23.09
C ASP A 481 -8.48 -4.57 -21.97
N TRP A 482 -8.92 -4.94 -20.76
CA TRP A 482 -9.02 -3.98 -19.66
C TRP A 482 -7.67 -3.45 -19.19
N ALA A 483 -6.62 -4.27 -19.26
CA ALA A 483 -5.28 -3.87 -18.84
C ALA A 483 -4.64 -2.83 -19.78
N THR A 484 -5.05 -2.80 -21.06
CA THR A 484 -4.57 -1.83 -22.05
C THR A 484 -5.42 -0.56 -22.05
N LEU A 485 -6.72 -0.68 -21.80
CA LEU A 485 -7.68 0.43 -21.90
C LEU A 485 -7.89 1.20 -20.59
N PHE A 486 -7.68 0.57 -19.43
CA PHE A 486 -7.96 1.18 -18.13
C PHE A 486 -6.76 1.12 -17.18
N LYS A 487 -6.61 2.12 -16.31
CA LYS A 487 -5.60 2.06 -15.24
C LYS A 487 -6.09 1.10 -14.15
N SER A 488 -5.18 0.47 -13.42
CA SER A 488 -5.53 -0.44 -12.30
C SER A 488 -6.37 0.23 -11.20
N SER A 489 -6.28 1.56 -11.06
CA SER A 489 -7.13 2.35 -10.17
C SER A 489 -8.60 2.29 -10.55
N ASP A 490 -8.89 2.21 -11.85
CA ASP A 490 -10.23 2.47 -12.41
C ASP A 490 -11.15 1.26 -12.21
N HIS A 491 -10.59 0.05 -12.13
CA HIS A 491 -11.32 -1.19 -11.88
C HIS A 491 -10.96 -1.85 -10.53
N LYS A 492 -10.42 -1.09 -9.58
CA LYS A 492 -9.99 -1.61 -8.26
C LYS A 492 -11.10 -2.34 -7.50
N SER A 493 -12.35 -1.89 -7.63
CA SER A 493 -13.52 -2.53 -7.01
C SER A 493 -13.86 -3.90 -7.60
N GLU A 494 -13.45 -4.18 -8.85
CA GLU A 494 -13.74 -5.41 -9.57
C GLU A 494 -12.49 -6.30 -9.75
N ALA A 495 -11.33 -5.87 -9.25
CA ALA A 495 -10.04 -6.55 -9.40
C ALA A 495 -10.08 -8.03 -8.99
N VAL A 496 -10.77 -8.37 -7.90
CA VAL A 496 -10.89 -9.77 -7.45
C VAL A 496 -11.66 -10.64 -8.44
N LYS A 497 -12.73 -10.12 -9.05
CA LYS A 497 -13.50 -10.87 -10.05
C LYS A 497 -12.72 -10.99 -11.36
N PHE A 498 -12.10 -9.89 -11.78
CA PHE A 498 -11.22 -9.85 -12.93
C PHE A 498 -10.12 -10.92 -12.84
N ASP A 499 -9.39 -10.95 -11.73
CA ASP A 499 -8.33 -11.93 -11.50
C ASP A 499 -8.87 -13.36 -11.50
N ASN A 500 -10.01 -13.61 -10.85
CA ASN A 500 -10.60 -14.95 -10.83
C ASN A 500 -11.00 -15.45 -12.22
N ILE A 501 -11.60 -14.60 -13.07
CA ILE A 501 -11.95 -14.94 -14.45
C ILE A 501 -10.68 -15.17 -15.27
N ARG A 502 -9.72 -14.23 -15.19
CA ARG A 502 -8.41 -14.34 -15.84
C ARG A 502 -7.73 -15.67 -15.53
N PHE A 503 -7.69 -16.06 -14.24
CA PHE A 503 -7.06 -17.30 -13.80
C PHE A 503 -7.67 -18.54 -14.47
N VAL A 504 -9.00 -18.61 -14.56
CA VAL A 504 -9.70 -19.76 -15.18
C VAL A 504 -9.52 -19.75 -16.70
N CYS A 505 -9.64 -18.59 -17.35
CA CYS A 505 -9.48 -18.47 -18.80
C CYS A 505 -8.05 -18.75 -19.26
N GLU A 506 -7.04 -18.32 -18.51
CA GLU A 506 -5.64 -18.64 -18.79
C GLU A 506 -5.37 -20.15 -18.63
N GLU A 507 -5.92 -20.79 -17.60
CA GLU A 507 -5.79 -22.24 -17.44
C GLU A 507 -6.39 -23.00 -18.63
N PHE A 508 -7.61 -22.63 -19.03
CA PHE A 508 -8.29 -23.21 -20.19
C PHE A 508 -7.49 -23.02 -21.49
N ARG A 509 -6.96 -21.82 -21.71
CA ARG A 509 -6.21 -21.49 -22.94
C ARG A 509 -4.82 -22.15 -22.96
N ILE A 510 -4.07 -22.06 -21.87
CA ILE A 510 -2.65 -22.48 -21.85
C ILE A 510 -2.53 -24.00 -21.67
N HIS A 511 -3.31 -24.59 -20.76
CA HIS A 511 -3.13 -26.00 -20.39
C HIS A 511 -4.11 -26.94 -21.09
N CYS A 512 -5.22 -26.44 -21.62
CA CYS A 512 -6.18 -27.23 -22.37
C CYS A 512 -6.27 -26.80 -23.83
N ASN A 513 -5.41 -25.88 -24.30
CA ASN A 513 -5.39 -25.36 -25.67
C ASN A 513 -6.75 -24.85 -26.16
N GLY A 514 -7.63 -24.41 -25.25
CA GLY A 514 -8.99 -24.02 -25.57
C GLY A 514 -9.97 -25.17 -25.88
N ASP A 515 -9.59 -26.42 -25.64
CA ASP A 515 -10.45 -27.59 -25.82
C ASP A 515 -11.26 -27.89 -24.55
N PHE A 516 -12.58 -27.92 -24.71
CA PHE A 516 -13.52 -28.25 -23.63
C PHE A 516 -13.41 -29.70 -23.19
N ALA A 517 -13.12 -30.65 -24.09
CA ALA A 517 -13.00 -32.06 -23.73
C ALA A 517 -11.78 -32.28 -22.83
N ALA A 518 -10.63 -31.74 -23.20
CA ALA A 518 -9.41 -31.78 -22.39
C ALA A 518 -9.57 -31.08 -21.02
N PHE A 519 -10.34 -29.99 -20.99
CA PHE A 519 -10.61 -29.29 -19.72
C PHE A 519 -11.55 -30.08 -18.81
N GLU A 520 -12.59 -30.71 -19.36
CA GLU A 520 -13.54 -31.54 -18.61
C GLU A 520 -12.90 -32.84 -18.12
N GLU A 521 -11.98 -33.44 -18.88
CA GLU A 521 -11.18 -34.59 -18.44
C GLU A 521 -10.34 -34.24 -17.20
N LYS A 522 -9.74 -33.06 -17.19
CA LYS A 522 -8.90 -32.59 -16.07
C LYS A 522 -9.70 -32.15 -14.86
N ILE A 523 -10.86 -31.50 -15.08
CA ILE A 523 -11.71 -30.95 -14.02
C ILE A 523 -13.19 -31.33 -14.28
N PRO A 524 -13.58 -32.59 -14.00
CA PRO A 524 -14.88 -33.11 -14.39
C PRO A 524 -16.03 -32.52 -13.58
N GLY A 525 -17.13 -32.22 -14.27
CA GLY A 525 -18.43 -31.86 -13.70
C GLY A 525 -18.54 -30.45 -13.11
N LEU A 526 -17.56 -29.58 -13.35
CA LEU A 526 -17.51 -28.24 -12.74
C LEU A 526 -17.82 -27.08 -13.69
N ARG A 527 -18.11 -27.34 -14.97
CA ARG A 527 -18.40 -26.32 -15.99
C ARG A 527 -19.48 -25.30 -15.58
N GLN A 528 -20.53 -25.76 -14.89
CA GLN A 528 -21.67 -24.91 -14.47
C GLN A 528 -21.54 -24.37 -13.04
N ARG A 529 -20.38 -24.50 -12.40
CA ARG A 529 -20.17 -24.09 -10.99
C ARG A 529 -18.87 -23.29 -10.84
N PHE A 530 -18.85 -22.07 -11.35
CA PHE A 530 -17.65 -21.23 -11.45
C PHE A 530 -16.82 -21.13 -10.15
N THR A 531 -17.47 -21.00 -8.99
CA THR A 531 -16.74 -20.94 -7.70
C THR A 531 -16.01 -22.24 -7.36
N MET A 532 -16.63 -23.40 -7.65
CA MET A 532 -15.99 -24.70 -7.44
C MET A 532 -14.89 -24.92 -8.48
N LEU A 533 -15.15 -24.52 -9.73
CA LEU A 533 -14.19 -24.57 -10.81
C LEU A 533 -12.91 -23.80 -10.49
N MET A 534 -13.04 -22.55 -10.04
CA MET A 534 -11.91 -21.71 -9.62
C MET A 534 -11.09 -22.34 -8.49
N LYS A 535 -11.73 -23.00 -7.53
CA LYS A 535 -11.02 -23.73 -6.46
C LYS A 535 -10.25 -24.93 -7.00
N ALA A 536 -10.84 -25.69 -7.93
CA ALA A 536 -10.19 -26.82 -8.57
C ALA A 536 -8.97 -26.37 -9.40
N VAL A 537 -9.11 -25.31 -10.21
CA VAL A 537 -7.99 -24.72 -10.97
C VAL A 537 -6.85 -24.26 -10.05
N ARG A 538 -7.15 -23.63 -8.91
CA ARG A 538 -6.12 -23.24 -7.93
C ARG A 538 -5.44 -24.43 -7.27
N ALA A 539 -6.18 -25.50 -6.97
CA ALA A 539 -5.61 -26.72 -6.42
C ALA A 539 -4.65 -27.37 -7.43
N GLU A 540 -5.06 -27.41 -8.69
CA GLU A 540 -4.28 -27.97 -9.79
C GLU A 540 -2.97 -27.18 -10.04
N ARG A 541 -3.04 -25.85 -10.07
CA ARG A 541 -1.83 -24.99 -10.14
C ARG A 541 -0.90 -25.19 -8.94
N LYS A 542 -1.45 -25.42 -7.75
CA LYS A 542 -0.67 -25.72 -6.56
C LYS A 542 0.04 -27.08 -6.68
N LEU A 543 -0.61 -28.09 -7.24
CA LEU A 543 -0.01 -29.40 -7.50
C LEU A 543 1.15 -29.32 -8.49
N ARG A 544 1.04 -28.46 -9.51
CA ARG A 544 2.14 -28.20 -10.47
C ARG A 544 3.28 -27.33 -9.93
N GLY A 545 3.08 -26.67 -8.79
CA GLY A 545 4.06 -25.75 -8.24
C GLY A 545 4.04 -24.34 -8.85
N ASP A 546 3.03 -24.01 -9.66
CA ASP A 546 2.89 -22.68 -10.30
C ASP A 546 2.59 -21.57 -9.26
N THR A 547 2.07 -21.96 -8.09
CA THR A 547 1.80 -21.03 -7.00
C THR A 547 3.05 -20.79 -6.16
N LYS A 548 3.66 -19.61 -6.30
CA LYS A 548 4.62 -19.14 -5.28
C LYS A 548 3.87 -19.01 -3.96
N ALA A 549 4.32 -19.76 -2.94
CA ALA A 549 3.85 -19.53 -1.58
C ALA A 549 4.09 -18.04 -1.28
N ARG A 550 3.01 -17.31 -0.95
CA ARG A 550 3.16 -15.96 -0.43
C ARG A 550 4.03 -16.12 0.81
N ASN A 551 5.29 -15.68 0.74
CA ASN A 551 6.18 -15.66 1.90
C ASN A 551 5.38 -15.01 3.02
N SER A 552 4.89 -15.82 3.96
CA SER A 552 4.38 -15.32 5.21
C SER A 552 5.57 -14.56 5.77
N LYS A 553 5.44 -13.22 5.87
CA LYS A 553 6.45 -12.39 6.52
C LYS A 553 6.77 -13.10 7.83
N LYS A 554 7.97 -13.69 7.89
CA LYS A 554 8.52 -14.23 9.11
C LYS A 554 8.95 -13.07 9.98
#